data_AF-A0A3L5TRS9-F1
#
_entry.id   AF-A0A3L5TRS9-F1
#
_cell.length_a   1.000
_cell.length_b   1.000
_cell.length_c   1.000
_cell.angle_alpha   90.00
_cell.angle_beta   90.00
_cell.angle_gamma   90.00
#
_symmetry.space_group_name_H-M   'P 1'
#
loop_
_entity.id
_entity.type
_entity.pdbx_description
1 polymer ?
#
loop_
_entity_poly.entity_id
_entity_poly.type
_entity_poly.pdbx_seq_one_letter_code
_entity_poly.pdbx_strand_id
1 'polypeptide(L)'
;MKKTNRQTIAHMTQHKKRINNTNPVRTRGDLRCSGRVSRSCSTHDNRRVPHVITNPEADEGEEEKSALSDMMQYNDDGYIELVLELLARICDGQNADLQNYLREQPDNVKSFNIVAETTQFLNVVYSAITKRTIGLAVGVFSSLNEFCAGNQENRVVLYGNKIVDYINFILRSGDVGDCPPEKVLELRQIIGAVVLSMIEENGPEKTEVATEVKDTIDKQALLQCMTNCYKMCQSDQINLEDIVKTENVEADSVLGSVKNLASVGGGLLSRIMGNTNDQEREIVTETGYLFYLIWARMLDIDPNLHKKVKISPTHQKAIDFYKKSCFSIEIVKEDVLQKVNFRVENKSLLRDE
;
A
#
# COMPACT_ATOMS: atom_id res chain seq x y z
N MET A 1 54.90 -8.78 -27.65
CA MET A 1 54.39 -8.98 -29.03
C MET A 1 53.01 -8.37 -29.11
N LYS A 2 52.87 -7.26 -29.85
CA LYS A 2 51.59 -6.60 -30.12
C LYS A 2 50.93 -7.30 -31.32
N LYS A 3 49.65 -7.67 -31.22
CA LYS A 3 48.81 -7.95 -32.37
C LYS A 3 47.55 -7.09 -32.29
N THR A 4 47.61 -6.03 -33.09
CA THR A 4 46.53 -5.16 -33.52
C THR A 4 45.59 -5.96 -34.43
N ASN A 5 44.28 -5.90 -34.20
CA ASN A 5 43.30 -6.26 -35.23
C ASN A 5 42.35 -5.06 -35.42
N ARG A 6 42.51 -4.43 -36.58
CA ARG A 6 41.59 -3.45 -37.19
C ARG A 6 40.73 -4.20 -38.21
N GLN A 7 39.62 -3.56 -38.59
CA GLN A 7 38.67 -3.80 -39.70
C GLN A 7 37.31 -4.29 -39.18
N THR A 8 36.14 -3.73 -39.51
CA THR A 8 35.76 -2.88 -40.66
C THR A 8 34.52 -2.04 -40.29
N ILE A 9 34.51 -0.77 -40.68
CA ILE A 9 33.33 0.10 -40.70
C ILE A 9 32.59 -0.14 -42.01
N ALA A 10 31.31 -0.52 -41.94
CA ALA A 10 30.41 -0.55 -43.08
C ALA A 10 29.31 0.51 -42.90
N HIS A 11 29.44 1.60 -43.63
CA HIS A 11 28.35 2.53 -43.93
C HIS A 11 27.30 1.80 -44.78
N MET A 12 26.04 1.78 -44.34
CA MET A 12 24.91 1.64 -45.25
C MET A 12 23.94 2.80 -45.10
N THR A 13 23.78 3.46 -46.23
CA THR A 13 23.07 4.70 -46.48
C THR A 13 21.56 4.49 -46.46
N GLN A 14 20.88 5.52 -45.93
CA GLN A 14 19.44 5.70 -45.86
C GLN A 14 18.76 5.55 -47.24
N HIS A 15 17.70 4.73 -47.30
CA HIS A 15 16.67 4.85 -48.34
C HIS A 15 15.33 5.26 -47.73
N LYS A 16 15.05 6.55 -47.93
CA LYS A 16 13.79 7.26 -47.70
C LYS A 16 12.72 6.70 -48.63
N LYS A 17 11.67 6.05 -48.10
CA LYS A 17 10.38 5.90 -48.80
C LYS A 17 9.27 6.50 -47.96
N ARG A 18 8.93 7.71 -48.38
CA ARG A 18 7.82 8.55 -47.94
C ARG A 18 6.56 8.00 -48.60
N ILE A 19 5.62 7.48 -47.82
CA ILE A 19 4.25 7.22 -48.28
C ILE A 19 3.37 8.28 -47.62
N ASN A 20 3.01 9.28 -48.43
CA ASN A 20 1.96 10.23 -48.14
C ASN A 20 0.62 9.48 -48.25
N ASN A 21 -0.24 9.59 -47.24
CA ASN A 21 -1.67 9.42 -47.46
C ASN A 21 -2.40 10.64 -46.90
N THR A 22 -2.82 11.49 -47.83
CA THR A 22 -3.63 12.69 -47.65
C THR A 22 -5.10 12.34 -47.85
N ASN A 23 -5.97 12.86 -46.97
CA ASN A 23 -7.29 13.48 -47.22
C ASN A 23 -8.32 13.13 -46.12
N PRO A 24 -9.35 13.96 -45.89
CA PRO A 24 -9.30 15.39 -45.63
C PRO A 24 -10.12 15.79 -44.38
N VAL A 25 -9.88 17.02 -43.93
CA VAL A 25 -10.64 17.76 -42.93
C VAL A 25 -12.13 17.86 -43.29
N ARG A 26 -13.03 17.61 -42.32
CA ARG A 26 -14.40 18.11 -42.30
C ARG A 26 -14.65 18.90 -41.02
N THR A 27 -14.53 20.22 -41.15
CA THR A 27 -15.04 21.22 -40.21
C THR A 27 -16.53 21.46 -40.49
N ARG A 28 -17.35 21.32 -39.45
CA ARG A 28 -18.75 21.75 -39.33
C ARG A 28 -19.05 21.73 -37.84
N GLY A 29 -19.48 22.78 -37.16
CA GLY A 29 -19.75 24.17 -37.47
C GLY A 29 -20.13 24.81 -36.14
N ASP A 30 -19.76 26.07 -35.97
CA ASP A 30 -20.16 26.90 -34.83
C ASP A 30 -21.68 26.90 -34.63
N LEU A 31 -22.13 26.59 -33.42
CA LEU A 31 -23.43 27.02 -32.90
C LEU A 31 -23.20 27.60 -31.51
N ARG A 32 -22.84 28.89 -31.51
CA ARG A 32 -23.09 29.79 -30.38
C ARG A 32 -24.60 30.00 -30.28
N CYS A 33 -25.18 29.66 -29.13
CA CYS A 33 -26.43 30.28 -28.69
C CYS A 33 -26.22 30.94 -27.34
N SER A 34 -26.08 32.26 -27.38
CA SER A 34 -26.28 33.15 -26.24
C SER A 34 -27.75 33.12 -25.82
N GLY A 35 -28.00 32.90 -24.53
CA GLY A 35 -29.32 33.07 -23.91
C GLY A 35 -29.17 33.83 -22.59
N ARG A 36 -29.05 35.16 -22.68
CA ARG A 36 -29.26 36.10 -21.57
C ARG A 36 -30.75 36.08 -21.23
N VAL A 37 -31.10 35.77 -19.98
CA VAL A 37 -32.39 36.18 -19.42
C VAL A 37 -32.13 37.06 -18.21
N SER A 38 -32.59 38.29 -18.35
CA SER A 38 -32.47 39.40 -17.40
C SER A 38 -33.39 39.22 -16.20
N ARG A 39 -32.92 39.72 -15.05
CA ARG A 39 -33.71 40.05 -13.86
C ARG A 39 -34.64 41.24 -14.14
N SER A 40 -35.83 41.25 -13.53
CA SER A 40 -36.46 42.46 -12.97
C SER A 40 -37.72 42.18 -12.13
N CYS A 41 -37.69 42.67 -10.87
CA CYS A 41 -38.75 43.34 -10.09
C CYS A 41 -40.08 42.58 -9.77
N SER A 42 -40.75 42.69 -8.60
CA SER A 42 -40.78 43.75 -7.57
C SER A 42 -41.50 43.30 -6.26
N THR A 43 -40.93 43.70 -5.12
CA THR A 43 -41.46 44.30 -3.86
C THR A 43 -42.85 44.01 -3.25
N HIS A 44 -42.84 44.00 -1.89
CA HIS A 44 -43.86 44.25 -0.83
C HIS A 44 -44.09 43.01 0.08
N ASP A 45 -44.13 43.04 1.41
CA ASP A 45 -44.09 44.09 2.46
C ASP A 45 -43.73 43.44 3.82
N ASN A 46 -43.24 44.25 4.75
CA ASN A 46 -42.76 43.98 6.12
C ASN A 46 -43.84 43.44 7.08
N ARG A 47 -43.47 42.46 7.93
CA ARG A 47 -43.86 42.45 9.37
C ARG A 47 -42.84 41.69 10.23
N ARG A 48 -42.60 42.27 11.41
CA ARG A 48 -41.54 41.99 12.40
C ARG A 48 -41.73 40.68 13.18
N VAL A 49 -40.65 39.89 13.24
CA VAL A 49 -40.00 39.03 14.28
C VAL A 49 -40.83 38.44 15.46
N PRO A 50 -40.50 37.21 15.91
CA PRO A 50 -39.41 37.08 16.89
C PRO A 50 -38.32 36.06 16.51
N HIS A 51 -37.10 36.42 16.94
CA HIS A 51 -35.86 35.65 16.87
C HIS A 51 -36.05 34.21 17.40
N VAL A 52 -35.75 33.23 16.56
CA VAL A 52 -35.20 31.94 17.00
C VAL A 52 -33.82 31.87 16.38
N ILE A 53 -32.80 32.04 17.21
CA ILE A 53 -31.41 31.73 16.86
C ILE A 53 -31.34 30.21 16.81
N THR A 54 -31.40 29.63 15.63
CA THR A 54 -30.93 28.26 15.40
C THR A 54 -29.53 28.39 14.80
N ASN A 55 -28.53 27.92 15.55
CA ASN A 55 -27.16 27.81 15.07
C ASN A 55 -27.13 26.80 13.90
N PRO A 56 -26.58 27.14 12.73
CA PRO A 56 -26.52 26.22 11.58
C PRO A 56 -25.19 25.48 11.47
N GLU A 57 -24.55 25.08 12.58
CA GLU A 57 -23.18 24.54 12.55
C GLU A 57 -22.97 23.23 13.34
N ALA A 58 -24.03 22.48 13.65
CA ALA A 58 -23.90 21.23 14.44
C ALA A 58 -24.44 19.96 13.78
N ASP A 59 -25.12 20.04 12.63
CA ASP A 59 -25.92 18.91 12.12
C ASP A 59 -25.25 18.14 10.96
N GLU A 60 -24.36 18.79 10.21
CA GLU A 60 -23.75 18.18 9.01
C GLU A 60 -22.85 16.98 9.35
N GLY A 61 -22.22 16.97 10.54
CA GLY A 61 -21.32 15.89 10.96
C GLY A 61 -22.03 14.67 11.58
N GLU A 62 -23.27 14.82 12.04
CA GLU A 62 -24.07 13.72 12.62
C GLU A 62 -24.93 13.03 11.54
N GLU A 63 -25.50 13.79 10.59
CA GLU A 63 -26.19 13.23 9.43
C GLU A 63 -25.25 12.43 8.52
N GLU A 64 -24.03 12.91 8.28
CA GLU A 64 -23.05 12.19 7.45
C GLU A 64 -22.58 10.89 8.12
N LYS A 65 -22.38 10.89 9.44
CA LYS A 65 -22.08 9.66 10.21
C LYS A 65 -23.26 8.71 10.29
N SER A 66 -24.49 9.21 10.38
CA SER A 66 -25.69 8.37 10.39
C SER A 66 -25.91 7.73 9.02
N ALA A 67 -25.78 8.50 7.93
CA ALA A 67 -25.90 7.98 6.57
C ALA A 67 -24.76 7.00 6.21
N LEU A 68 -23.55 7.25 6.72
CA LEU A 68 -22.40 6.34 6.60
C LEU A 68 -22.63 5.04 7.38
N SER A 69 -23.16 5.14 8.61
CA SER A 69 -23.59 3.99 9.41
C SER A 69 -24.69 3.21 8.71
N ASP A 70 -25.65 3.87 8.05
CA ASP A 70 -26.75 3.23 7.34
C ASP A 70 -26.31 2.58 6.01
N MET A 71 -25.35 3.15 5.28
CA MET A 71 -24.73 2.48 4.12
C MET A 71 -23.90 1.27 4.53
N MET A 72 -23.22 1.32 5.69
CA MET A 72 -22.46 0.18 6.22
C MET A 72 -23.35 -0.85 6.96
N GLN A 73 -24.58 -0.47 7.33
CA GLN A 73 -25.61 -1.37 7.88
C GLN A 73 -26.49 -2.01 6.81
N TYR A 74 -26.29 -1.69 5.52
CA TYR A 74 -26.73 -2.58 4.47
C TYR A 74 -26.12 -3.95 4.79
N ASN A 75 -26.97 -4.95 5.02
CA ASN A 75 -26.57 -6.33 5.32
C ASN A 75 -25.90 -6.90 4.07
N ASP A 76 -24.68 -6.45 3.80
CA ASP A 76 -23.86 -6.86 2.69
C ASP A 76 -23.09 -8.08 3.18
N ASP A 77 -23.75 -9.23 3.11
CA ASP A 77 -23.24 -10.55 3.49
C ASP A 77 -22.10 -11.01 2.55
N GLY A 78 -21.03 -10.21 2.42
CA GLY A 78 -19.82 -10.53 1.64
C GLY A 78 -19.91 -10.32 0.13
N TYR A 79 -20.99 -9.73 -0.43
CA TYR A 79 -21.07 -9.54 -1.89
C TYR A 79 -20.06 -8.54 -2.40
N ILE A 80 -19.85 -7.41 -1.70
CA ILE A 80 -18.82 -6.45 -2.10
C ILE A 80 -17.40 -7.03 -2.00
N GLU A 81 -17.13 -7.83 -0.96
CA GLU A 81 -15.84 -8.51 -0.80
C GLU A 81 -15.59 -9.50 -1.96
N LEU A 82 -16.62 -10.27 -2.35
CA LEU A 82 -16.56 -11.19 -3.49
C LEU A 82 -16.35 -10.46 -4.82
N VAL A 83 -17.01 -9.32 -5.03
CA VAL A 83 -16.83 -8.50 -6.24
C VAL A 83 -15.41 -7.94 -6.31
N LEU A 84 -14.89 -7.42 -5.19
CA LEU A 84 -13.53 -6.93 -5.10
C LEU A 84 -12.51 -8.05 -5.38
N GLU A 85 -12.69 -9.22 -4.78
CA GLU A 85 -11.82 -10.38 -5.03
C GLU A 85 -11.88 -10.80 -6.50
N LEU A 86 -13.07 -10.88 -7.11
CA LEU A 86 -13.21 -11.18 -8.53
C LEU A 86 -12.46 -10.17 -9.40
N LEU A 87 -12.59 -8.87 -9.14
CA LEU A 87 -11.88 -7.82 -9.87
C LEU A 87 -10.36 -7.94 -9.70
N ALA A 88 -9.89 -8.24 -8.50
CA ALA A 88 -8.47 -8.50 -8.22
C ALA A 88 -7.96 -9.69 -9.04
N ARG A 89 -8.69 -10.81 -9.07
CA ARG A 89 -8.34 -12.00 -9.85
C ARG A 89 -8.30 -11.77 -11.36
N ILE A 90 -9.13 -10.88 -11.87
CA ILE A 90 -9.12 -10.48 -13.29
C ILE A 90 -7.84 -9.71 -13.62
N CYS A 91 -7.28 -8.96 -12.67
CA CYS A 91 -6.05 -8.18 -12.83
C CYS A 91 -4.77 -8.92 -12.41
N ASP A 92 -4.90 -10.09 -11.78
CA ASP A 92 -3.80 -10.94 -11.34
C ASP A 92 -2.82 -11.24 -12.50
N GLY A 93 -1.54 -11.35 -12.16
CA GLY A 93 -0.46 -11.55 -13.14
C GLY A 93 -0.15 -10.32 -14.00
N GLN A 94 -0.49 -9.11 -13.53
CA GLN A 94 -0.20 -7.83 -14.22
C GLN A 94 -0.84 -7.76 -15.62
N ASN A 95 -2.10 -8.17 -15.74
CA ASN A 95 -2.81 -8.14 -17.01
C ASN A 95 -3.17 -6.69 -17.41
N ALA A 96 -2.24 -6.03 -18.11
CA ALA A 96 -2.36 -4.62 -18.47
C ALA A 96 -3.62 -4.30 -19.27
N ASP A 97 -4.09 -5.20 -20.15
CA ASP A 97 -5.29 -4.97 -20.95
C ASP A 97 -6.53 -4.84 -20.05
N LEU A 98 -6.70 -5.76 -19.11
CA LEU A 98 -7.84 -5.75 -18.19
C LEU A 98 -7.70 -4.66 -17.13
N GLN A 99 -6.50 -4.42 -16.60
CA GLN A 99 -6.22 -3.31 -15.68
C GLN A 99 -6.54 -1.95 -16.33
N ASN A 100 -6.17 -1.77 -17.61
CA ASN A 100 -6.50 -0.56 -18.37
C ASN A 100 -7.98 -0.51 -18.68
N TYR A 101 -8.61 -1.63 -19.03
CA TYR A 101 -10.03 -1.70 -19.29
C TYR A 101 -10.87 -1.39 -18.05
N LEU A 102 -10.43 -1.72 -16.83
CA LEU A 102 -11.11 -1.29 -15.60
C LEU A 102 -11.00 0.23 -15.37
N ARG A 103 -9.95 0.87 -15.88
CA ARG A 103 -9.77 2.33 -15.81
C ARG A 103 -10.55 3.06 -16.91
N GLU A 104 -10.50 2.55 -18.14
CA GLU A 104 -11.08 3.18 -19.32
C GLU A 104 -11.62 2.13 -20.32
N GLN A 105 -12.90 2.24 -20.70
CA GLN A 105 -13.55 1.36 -21.68
C GLN A 105 -13.81 2.11 -23.00
N PRO A 106 -12.84 2.12 -23.94
CA PRO A 106 -12.88 2.99 -25.12
C PRO A 106 -13.93 2.60 -26.17
N ASP A 107 -14.42 1.37 -26.11
CA ASP A 107 -15.46 0.81 -26.97
C ASP A 107 -16.89 1.10 -26.47
N ASN A 108 -17.02 1.61 -25.24
CA ASN A 108 -18.29 2.01 -24.66
C ASN A 108 -18.63 3.49 -24.95
N VAL A 109 -19.93 3.79 -25.03
CA VAL A 109 -20.42 5.19 -25.15
C VAL A 109 -20.05 6.01 -23.92
N LYS A 110 -19.97 5.37 -22.76
CA LYS A 110 -19.56 5.95 -21.48
C LYS A 110 -18.56 5.02 -20.80
N SER A 111 -17.44 5.59 -20.37
CA SER A 111 -16.43 4.91 -19.57
C SER A 111 -16.62 5.23 -18.09
N PHE A 112 -16.34 4.25 -17.23
CA PHE A 112 -16.32 4.38 -15.78
C PHE A 112 -14.94 3.95 -15.25
N ASN A 113 -14.33 4.80 -14.43
CA ASN A 113 -13.01 4.51 -13.88
C ASN A 113 -13.16 3.71 -12.57
N ILE A 114 -13.25 2.40 -12.70
CA ILE A 114 -13.47 1.49 -11.56
C ILE A 114 -12.30 1.61 -10.56
N VAL A 115 -11.08 1.80 -11.05
CA VAL A 115 -9.89 2.00 -10.21
C VAL A 115 -10.04 3.24 -9.30
N ALA A 116 -10.54 4.35 -9.86
CA ALA A 116 -10.81 5.56 -9.09
C ALA A 116 -11.95 5.35 -8.09
N GLU A 117 -13.07 4.76 -8.52
CA GLU A 117 -14.23 4.50 -7.65
C GLU A 117 -13.88 3.57 -6.48
N THR A 118 -13.11 2.50 -6.72
CA THR A 118 -12.62 1.61 -5.64
C THR A 118 -11.69 2.34 -4.69
N THR A 119 -10.85 3.26 -5.18
CA THR A 119 -9.99 4.08 -4.32
C THR A 119 -10.81 5.06 -3.49
N GLN A 120 -11.84 5.70 -4.07
CA GLN A 120 -12.71 6.62 -3.35
C GLN A 120 -13.60 5.91 -2.33
N PHE A 121 -13.98 4.65 -2.59
CA PHE A 121 -14.69 3.81 -1.63
C PHE A 121 -13.90 3.64 -0.32
N LEU A 122 -12.56 3.69 -0.36
CA LEU A 122 -11.75 3.68 0.88
C LEU A 122 -12.07 4.85 1.80
N ASN A 123 -12.51 6.01 1.29
CA ASN A 123 -12.89 7.16 2.13
C ASN A 123 -14.01 6.82 3.12
N VAL A 124 -14.87 5.88 2.75
CA VAL A 124 -15.93 5.36 3.63
C VAL A 124 -15.38 4.32 4.60
N VAL A 125 -14.49 3.43 4.12
CA VAL A 125 -14.01 2.27 4.89
C VAL A 125 -12.95 2.65 5.94
N TYR A 126 -12.01 3.54 5.62
CA TYR A 126 -10.82 3.78 6.46
C TYR A 126 -11.10 4.46 7.80
N SER A 127 -12.18 5.25 7.89
CA SER A 127 -12.57 5.98 9.11
C SER A 127 -13.35 5.11 10.10
N ALA A 128 -13.83 3.94 9.67
CA ALA A 128 -14.69 3.04 10.42
C ALA A 128 -14.13 1.61 10.49
N ILE A 129 -12.80 1.45 10.48
CA ILE A 129 -12.18 0.12 10.61
C ILE A 129 -12.42 -0.41 12.03
N THR A 130 -13.19 -1.50 12.10
CA THR A 130 -13.54 -2.25 13.30
C THR A 130 -13.26 -3.73 13.04
N LYS A 131 -13.41 -4.58 14.06
CA LYS A 131 -13.28 -6.03 13.91
C LYS A 131 -14.16 -6.62 12.81
N ARG A 132 -15.29 -5.98 12.47
CA ARG A 132 -16.21 -6.44 11.42
C ARG A 132 -15.81 -5.97 10.01
N THR A 133 -15.15 -4.82 9.91
CA THR A 133 -14.89 -4.14 8.62
C THR A 133 -13.44 -4.23 8.17
N ILE A 134 -12.55 -4.75 9.01
CA ILE A 134 -11.13 -4.94 8.66
C ILE A 134 -10.94 -5.90 7.48
N GLY A 135 -11.79 -6.92 7.33
CA GLY A 135 -11.79 -7.83 6.18
C GLY A 135 -12.04 -7.10 4.86
N LEU A 136 -13.10 -6.28 4.82
CA LEU A 136 -13.39 -5.39 3.70
C LEU A 136 -12.22 -4.45 3.38
N ALA A 137 -11.61 -3.83 4.39
CA ALA A 137 -10.46 -2.95 4.19
C ALA A 137 -9.29 -3.71 3.53
N VAL A 138 -8.98 -4.92 4.01
CA VAL A 138 -7.96 -5.79 3.39
C VAL A 138 -8.33 -6.11 1.94
N GLY A 139 -9.59 -6.47 1.66
CA GLY A 139 -10.07 -6.78 0.31
C GLY A 139 -9.95 -5.60 -0.66
N VAL A 140 -10.26 -4.38 -0.20
CA VAL A 140 -10.10 -3.17 -1.02
C VAL A 140 -8.63 -2.91 -1.32
N PHE A 141 -7.75 -2.92 -0.32
CA PHE A 141 -6.31 -2.72 -0.55
C PHE A 141 -5.70 -3.81 -1.44
N SER A 142 -6.14 -5.06 -1.27
CA SER A 142 -5.71 -6.18 -2.12
C SER A 142 -6.09 -5.95 -3.58
N SER A 143 -7.33 -5.54 -3.84
CA SER A 143 -7.80 -5.22 -5.19
C SER A 143 -7.01 -4.06 -5.81
N LEU A 144 -6.79 -3.00 -5.03
CA LEU A 144 -6.00 -1.85 -5.48
C LEU A 144 -4.54 -2.21 -5.78
N ASN A 145 -3.95 -3.15 -5.04
CA ASN A 145 -2.62 -3.67 -5.32
C ASN A 145 -2.58 -4.30 -6.71
N GLU A 146 -3.52 -5.21 -7.01
CA GLU A 146 -3.59 -5.89 -8.32
C GLU A 146 -3.93 -4.93 -9.46
N PHE A 147 -4.71 -3.88 -9.21
CA PHE A 147 -4.99 -2.87 -10.22
C PHE A 147 -3.73 -2.07 -10.61
N CYS A 148 -2.83 -1.78 -9.67
CA CYS A 148 -1.69 -0.89 -9.92
C CYS A 148 -0.33 -1.59 -10.09
N ALA A 149 -0.20 -2.86 -9.69
CA ALA A 149 1.02 -3.63 -9.87
C ALA A 149 1.39 -3.70 -11.37
N GLY A 150 2.61 -3.23 -11.69
CA GLY A 150 3.10 -3.14 -13.08
C GLY A 150 2.36 -2.15 -13.99
N ASN A 151 1.40 -1.35 -13.48
CA ASN A 151 0.57 -0.44 -14.29
C ASN A 151 0.72 1.01 -13.87
N GLN A 152 1.56 1.75 -14.61
CA GLN A 152 1.91 3.12 -14.28
C GLN A 152 0.71 4.09 -14.27
N GLU A 153 -0.22 3.95 -15.21
CA GLU A 153 -1.39 4.82 -15.31
C GLU A 153 -2.35 4.60 -14.14
N ASN A 154 -2.52 3.34 -13.69
CA ASN A 154 -3.31 3.05 -12.49
C ASN A 154 -2.66 3.61 -11.22
N ARG A 155 -1.31 3.61 -11.11
CA ARG A 155 -0.61 4.28 -9.98
C ARG A 155 -0.92 5.78 -9.92
N VAL A 156 -0.96 6.46 -11.07
CA VAL A 156 -1.34 7.89 -11.16
C VAL A 156 -2.77 8.09 -10.66
N VAL A 157 -3.71 7.25 -11.07
CA VAL A 157 -5.11 7.32 -10.62
C VAL A 157 -5.21 7.11 -9.11
N LEU A 158 -4.53 6.10 -8.56
CA LEU A 158 -4.50 5.83 -7.12
C LEU A 158 -3.97 7.04 -6.33
N TYR A 159 -2.83 7.58 -6.75
CA TYR A 159 -2.23 8.76 -6.11
C TYR A 159 -3.16 9.98 -6.16
N GLY A 160 -3.76 10.24 -7.33
CA GLY A 160 -4.72 11.33 -7.53
C GLY A 160 -5.96 11.22 -6.64
N ASN A 161 -6.37 10.00 -6.30
CA ASN A 161 -7.50 9.70 -5.42
C ASN A 161 -7.09 9.50 -3.94
N LYS A 162 -5.98 10.09 -3.51
CA LYS A 162 -5.60 10.24 -2.09
C LYS A 162 -5.32 8.94 -1.34
N ILE A 163 -4.95 7.86 -2.05
CA ILE A 163 -4.62 6.57 -1.42
C ILE A 163 -3.56 6.70 -0.32
N VAL A 164 -2.55 7.56 -0.54
CA VAL A 164 -1.44 7.75 0.41
C VAL A 164 -1.92 8.43 1.70
N ASP A 165 -2.92 9.29 1.63
CA ASP A 165 -3.48 9.96 2.81
C ASP A 165 -4.26 8.96 3.68
N TYR A 166 -5.02 8.05 3.06
CA TYR A 166 -5.70 6.95 3.74
C TYR A 166 -4.71 5.98 4.40
N ILE A 167 -3.66 5.60 3.67
CA ILE A 167 -2.57 4.76 4.19
C ILE A 167 -1.91 5.43 5.40
N ASN A 168 -1.56 6.72 5.28
CA ASN A 168 -0.95 7.48 6.36
C ASN A 168 -1.84 7.54 7.61
N PHE A 169 -3.15 7.71 7.41
CA PHE A 169 -4.11 7.66 8.51
C PHE A 169 -4.09 6.30 9.22
N ILE A 170 -4.19 5.20 8.47
CA ILE A 170 -4.21 3.84 9.03
C ILE A 170 -2.89 3.49 9.72
N LEU A 171 -1.74 3.82 9.13
CA LEU A 171 -0.43 3.52 9.71
C LEU A 171 -0.15 4.31 10.99
N ARG A 172 -0.73 5.51 11.14
CA ARG A 172 -0.65 6.30 12.39
C ARG A 172 -1.59 5.80 13.48
N SER A 173 -2.70 5.18 13.09
CA SER A 173 -3.62 4.53 14.02
C SER A 173 -2.92 3.33 14.67
N GLY A 174 -2.26 3.58 15.80
CA GLY A 174 -1.47 2.58 16.50
C GLY A 174 -2.29 1.36 16.91
N ASP A 175 -3.56 1.60 17.25
CA ASP A 175 -4.57 0.60 17.59
C ASP A 175 -5.77 0.77 16.66
N VAL A 176 -6.00 -0.17 15.75
CA VAL A 176 -7.11 -0.13 14.80
C VAL A 176 -8.34 -0.71 15.50
N GLY A 177 -8.84 -0.02 16.54
CA GLY A 177 -9.92 -0.51 17.39
C GLY A 177 -9.63 -1.86 18.08
N ASP A 178 -10.67 -2.55 18.55
CA ASP A 178 -10.60 -3.88 19.19
C ASP A 178 -10.41 -5.02 18.16
N CYS A 179 -9.51 -4.82 17.20
CA CYS A 179 -9.19 -5.79 16.15
C CYS A 179 -8.14 -6.81 16.62
N PRO A 180 -8.26 -8.08 16.21
CA PRO A 180 -7.22 -9.08 16.45
C PRO A 180 -5.87 -8.63 15.85
N PRO A 181 -4.74 -8.83 16.55
CA PRO A 181 -3.42 -8.38 16.10
C PRO A 181 -3.02 -8.97 14.74
N GLU A 182 -3.43 -10.21 14.45
CA GLU A 182 -3.23 -10.88 13.17
C GLU A 182 -3.88 -10.12 12.01
N LYS A 183 -5.13 -9.68 12.16
CA LYS A 183 -5.85 -8.93 11.13
C LYS A 183 -5.27 -7.53 10.92
N VAL A 184 -4.79 -6.90 11.98
CA VAL A 184 -4.08 -5.62 11.88
C VAL A 184 -2.76 -5.80 11.13
N LEU A 185 -2.06 -6.92 11.36
CA LEU A 185 -0.83 -7.25 10.66
C LEU A 185 -1.08 -7.53 9.17
N GLU A 186 -2.11 -8.32 8.84
CA GLU A 186 -2.56 -8.58 7.46
C GLU A 186 -2.88 -7.27 6.72
N LEU A 187 -3.64 -6.36 7.36
CA LEU A 187 -3.93 -5.04 6.80
C LEU A 187 -2.65 -4.23 6.54
N ARG A 188 -1.71 -4.21 7.49
CA ARG A 188 -0.43 -3.52 7.33
C ARG A 188 0.42 -4.13 6.21
N GLN A 189 0.39 -5.46 6.06
CA GLN A 189 1.10 -6.17 5.02
C GLN A 189 0.57 -5.77 3.64
N ILE A 190 -0.75 -5.81 3.43
CA ILE A 190 -1.31 -5.43 2.12
C ILE A 190 -1.14 -3.94 1.81
N ILE A 191 -1.24 -3.07 2.83
CA ILE A 191 -0.88 -1.64 2.69
C ILE A 191 0.57 -1.49 2.24
N GLY A 192 1.49 -2.24 2.85
CA GLY A 192 2.89 -2.25 2.45
C GLY A 192 3.08 -2.70 1.00
N ALA A 193 2.33 -3.72 0.56
CA ALA A 193 2.37 -4.20 -0.82
C ALA A 193 1.92 -3.11 -1.79
N VAL A 194 0.79 -2.44 -1.52
CA VAL A 194 0.30 -1.32 -2.34
C VAL A 194 1.35 -0.20 -2.43
N VAL A 195 1.91 0.22 -1.29
CA VAL A 195 2.95 1.26 -1.27
C VAL A 195 4.15 0.85 -2.11
N LEU A 196 4.63 -0.38 -1.95
CA LEU A 196 5.76 -0.90 -2.71
C LEU A 196 5.44 -0.92 -4.20
N SER A 197 4.27 -1.45 -4.59
CA SER A 197 3.77 -1.46 -5.97
C SER A 197 3.66 -0.05 -6.58
N MET A 198 3.40 0.98 -5.77
CA MET A 198 3.36 2.38 -6.24
C MET A 198 4.75 3.00 -6.46
N ILE A 199 5.82 2.48 -5.84
CA ILE A 199 7.17 3.06 -5.90
C ILE A 199 8.23 2.12 -6.53
N GLU A 200 7.89 0.87 -6.83
CA GLU A 200 8.83 -0.17 -7.28
C GLU A 200 9.53 0.21 -8.59
N GLU A 201 8.80 0.75 -9.56
CA GLU A 201 9.32 1.04 -10.89
C GLU A 201 9.74 2.50 -11.03
N ASN A 202 10.88 2.70 -11.65
CA ASN A 202 11.25 3.93 -12.31
C ASN A 202 10.34 4.06 -13.55
N GLY A 203 9.33 4.93 -13.46
CA GLY A 203 8.51 5.29 -14.61
C GLY A 203 9.31 6.13 -15.61
N PRO A 204 8.80 6.31 -16.85
CA PRO A 204 9.32 7.33 -17.75
C PRO A 204 9.30 8.70 -17.07
N GLU A 205 10.19 9.63 -17.46
CA GLU A 205 10.40 10.94 -16.81
C GLU A 205 9.12 11.76 -16.52
N LYS A 206 8.00 11.44 -17.18
CA LYS A 206 6.70 12.10 -16.99
C LYS A 206 5.91 11.62 -15.78
N THR A 207 6.25 10.50 -15.15
CA THR A 207 5.49 9.96 -14.03
C THR A 207 6.29 10.04 -12.74
N GLU A 208 6.20 11.21 -12.09
CA GLU A 208 6.83 11.52 -10.80
C GLU A 208 6.19 10.78 -9.62
N VAL A 209 5.21 9.90 -9.85
CA VAL A 209 4.40 9.26 -8.80
C VAL A 209 5.24 8.56 -7.74
N ALA A 210 6.30 7.84 -8.11
CA ALA A 210 7.16 7.19 -7.12
C ALA A 210 7.81 8.20 -6.17
N THR A 211 8.25 9.35 -6.71
CA THR A 211 8.79 10.48 -5.94
C THR A 211 7.72 11.14 -5.09
N GLU A 212 6.54 11.39 -5.65
CA GLU A 212 5.40 12.00 -4.96
C GLU A 212 4.87 11.15 -3.80
N VAL A 213 4.71 9.84 -4.01
CA VAL A 213 4.36 8.86 -2.98
C VAL A 213 5.46 8.85 -1.92
N LYS A 214 6.73 8.80 -2.32
CA LYS A 214 7.87 8.86 -1.40
C LYS A 214 7.86 10.16 -0.59
N ASP A 215 7.48 11.30 -1.15
CA ASP A 215 7.43 12.58 -0.42
C ASP A 215 6.19 12.71 0.48
N THR A 216 5.07 12.08 0.12
CA THR A 216 3.80 12.16 0.86
C THR A 216 3.67 11.13 1.99
N ILE A 217 4.25 9.94 1.85
CA ILE A 217 4.08 8.88 2.85
C ILE A 217 4.72 9.22 4.21
N ASP A 218 4.10 8.84 5.32
CA ASP A 218 4.58 9.14 6.66
C ASP A 218 5.75 8.23 7.04
N LYS A 219 6.96 8.78 6.95
CA LYS A 219 8.22 8.07 7.21
C LYS A 219 8.31 7.59 8.66
N GLN A 220 7.74 8.33 9.62
CA GLN A 220 7.79 7.92 11.02
C GLN A 220 6.85 6.76 11.29
N ALA A 221 5.63 6.80 10.72
CA ALA A 221 4.68 5.69 10.83
C ALA A 221 5.24 4.40 10.19
N LEU A 222 5.89 4.53 9.02
CA LEU A 222 6.56 3.40 8.36
C LEU A 222 7.69 2.80 9.22
N LEU A 223 8.59 3.64 9.74
CA LEU A 223 9.68 3.21 10.61
C LEU A 223 9.15 2.56 11.90
N GLN A 224 8.05 3.08 12.45
CA GLN A 224 7.40 2.52 13.63
C GLN A 224 6.82 1.13 13.33
N CYS A 225 6.15 0.94 12.19
CA CYS A 225 5.60 -0.37 11.79
C CYS A 225 6.71 -1.42 11.65
N MET A 226 7.80 -1.09 10.94
CA MET A 226 8.98 -1.95 10.82
C MET A 226 9.60 -2.28 12.18
N THR A 227 9.70 -1.28 13.06
CA THR A 227 10.28 -1.44 14.40
C THR A 227 9.41 -2.30 15.31
N ASN A 228 8.08 -2.19 15.19
CA ASN A 228 7.15 -3.05 15.92
C ASN A 228 7.31 -4.51 15.50
N CYS A 229 7.39 -4.79 14.20
CA CYS A 229 7.66 -6.15 13.69
C CYS A 229 9.00 -6.68 14.22
N TYR A 230 10.05 -5.84 14.24
CA TYR A 230 11.35 -6.20 14.78
C TYR A 230 11.32 -6.54 16.28
N LYS A 231 10.55 -5.79 17.07
CA LYS A 231 10.39 -6.06 18.51
C LYS A 231 9.66 -7.38 18.74
N MET A 232 8.59 -7.65 17.99
CA MET A 232 7.85 -8.92 18.06
C MET A 232 8.75 -10.11 17.70
N CYS A 233 9.60 -9.97 16.67
CA CYS A 233 10.59 -11.00 16.32
C CYS A 233 11.61 -11.28 17.42
N GLN A 234 11.93 -10.30 18.28
CA GLN A 234 12.93 -10.43 19.34
C GLN A 234 12.35 -10.88 20.69
N SER A 235 11.15 -10.42 21.08
CA SER A 235 10.51 -10.85 22.33
C SER A 235 10.37 -12.37 22.40
N ASP A 236 10.18 -13.01 21.25
CA ASP A 236 10.02 -14.45 21.16
C ASP A 236 11.34 -15.22 21.08
N GLN A 237 12.47 -14.54 20.80
CA GLN A 237 13.81 -15.12 20.91
C GLN A 237 14.28 -15.15 22.37
N ILE A 238 14.00 -14.09 23.14
CA ILE A 238 14.36 -13.98 24.56
C ILE A 238 13.62 -15.05 25.39
N ASN A 239 12.36 -15.34 25.07
CA ASN A 239 11.59 -16.41 25.70
C ASN A 239 12.21 -17.81 25.53
N LEU A 240 12.95 -18.07 24.44
CA LEU A 240 13.63 -19.36 24.25
C LEU A 240 14.97 -19.44 24.98
N GLU A 241 15.78 -18.37 24.94
CA GLU A 241 17.13 -18.40 25.53
C GLU A 241 17.13 -18.46 27.07
N ASP A 242 16.15 -17.82 27.73
CA ASP A 242 16.05 -17.83 29.19
C ASP A 242 15.58 -19.19 29.74
N ILE A 243 14.81 -19.95 28.95
CA ILE A 243 14.45 -21.35 29.30
C ILE A 243 15.69 -22.25 29.20
N VAL A 244 16.47 -22.13 28.12
CA VAL A 244 17.66 -22.97 27.88
C VAL A 244 18.78 -22.71 28.91
N LYS A 245 18.90 -21.48 29.42
CA LYS A 245 19.90 -21.15 30.46
C LYS A 245 19.52 -21.66 31.86
N THR A 246 18.24 -22.03 32.08
CA THR A 246 17.74 -22.49 33.37
C THR A 246 17.84 -24.02 33.54
N GLU A 247 18.18 -24.77 32.49
CA GLU A 247 18.28 -26.26 32.50
C GLU A 247 19.65 -26.83 32.93
N ASN A 248 20.47 -26.08 33.68
CA ASN A 248 21.67 -26.62 34.35
C ASN A 248 21.45 -26.87 35.85
N VAL A 249 20.32 -27.48 36.22
CA VAL A 249 20.06 -27.92 37.61
C VAL A 249 19.74 -29.41 37.64
N GLU A 250 20.49 -30.10 38.48
CA GLU A 250 20.53 -31.55 38.69
C GLU A 250 19.15 -32.18 38.91
N ALA A 251 18.99 -33.39 38.37
CA ALA A 251 17.72 -34.07 38.10
C ALA A 251 16.94 -34.63 39.31
N ASP A 252 17.18 -34.20 40.55
CA ASP A 252 16.64 -34.88 41.75
C ASP A 252 15.66 -34.05 42.62
N SER A 253 15.19 -32.88 42.16
CA SER A 253 14.29 -32.02 42.95
C SER A 253 12.96 -31.64 42.27
N VAL A 254 12.61 -32.29 41.15
CA VAL A 254 11.58 -31.78 40.22
C VAL A 254 10.12 -32.00 40.65
N LEU A 255 9.84 -32.70 41.75
CA LEU A 255 8.44 -32.95 42.17
C LEU A 255 7.88 -31.97 43.21
N GLY A 256 8.71 -31.10 43.80
CA GLY A 256 8.30 -30.20 44.89
C GLY A 256 7.77 -28.83 44.47
N SER A 257 8.27 -28.25 43.37
CA SER A 257 8.00 -26.84 43.02
C SER A 257 7.00 -26.63 41.88
N VAL A 258 6.45 -27.70 41.30
CA VAL A 258 5.50 -27.61 40.17
C VAL A 258 4.09 -27.15 40.60
N LYS A 259 3.82 -27.04 41.90
CA LYS A 259 2.50 -26.60 42.40
C LYS A 259 2.34 -25.08 42.55
N ASN A 260 3.43 -24.30 42.52
CA ASN A 260 3.35 -22.83 42.62
C ASN A 260 3.54 -22.11 41.28
N LEU A 261 3.68 -22.84 40.17
CA LEU A 261 3.83 -22.28 38.82
C LEU A 261 2.64 -22.62 37.91
N ALA A 262 1.44 -22.68 38.48
CA ALA A 262 0.18 -22.78 37.73
C ALA A 262 -0.56 -21.43 37.63
N SER A 263 0.04 -20.34 38.12
CA SER A 263 -0.52 -18.97 38.07
C SER A 263 0.27 -18.00 37.19
N VAL A 264 1.33 -18.45 36.52
CA VAL A 264 2.08 -17.66 35.53
C VAL A 264 2.00 -18.40 34.20
N GLY A 265 1.09 -17.94 33.35
CA GLY A 265 0.73 -18.57 32.09
C GLY A 265 1.85 -18.62 31.07
N GLY A 266 1.84 -19.69 30.25
CA GLY A 266 2.32 -19.62 28.87
C GLY A 266 3.46 -20.55 28.45
N GLY A 267 4.13 -21.27 29.36
CA GLY A 267 5.37 -21.98 29.00
C GLY A 267 5.22 -23.38 28.40
N LEU A 268 4.30 -24.20 28.93
CA LEU A 268 4.31 -25.65 28.65
C LEU A 268 3.31 -26.12 27.57
N LEU A 269 2.30 -25.30 27.24
CA LEU A 269 1.33 -25.59 26.18
C LEU A 269 1.84 -25.22 24.77
N SER A 270 2.85 -24.36 24.66
CA SER A 270 3.41 -23.90 23.37
C SER A 270 4.06 -25.03 22.56
N ARG A 271 4.57 -26.08 23.24
CA ARG A 271 5.27 -27.19 22.57
C ARG A 271 4.36 -28.20 21.86
N ILE A 272 3.04 -28.14 22.11
CA ILE A 272 2.03 -28.98 21.46
C ILE A 272 1.31 -28.20 20.32
N MET A 273 1.53 -26.88 20.21
CA MET A 273 0.97 -25.96 19.19
C MET A 273 2.03 -25.36 18.25
N GLY A 274 3.18 -26.02 18.07
CA GLY A 274 4.36 -25.45 17.39
C GLY A 274 4.16 -24.99 15.94
N ASN A 275 3.14 -25.46 15.23
CA ASN A 275 2.96 -25.12 13.81
C ASN A 275 2.32 -23.75 13.57
N THR A 276 1.49 -23.25 14.49
CA THR A 276 0.78 -21.97 14.32
C THR A 276 1.67 -20.78 14.68
N ASN A 277 2.49 -20.91 15.72
CA ASN A 277 3.42 -19.87 16.15
C ASN A 277 4.53 -19.59 15.12
N ASP A 278 4.93 -20.60 14.34
CA ASP A 278 5.95 -20.45 13.30
C ASP A 278 5.41 -19.67 12.09
N GLN A 279 4.15 -19.93 11.68
CA GLN A 279 3.49 -19.20 10.61
C GLN A 279 3.27 -17.72 10.97
N GLU A 280 2.79 -17.45 12.19
CA GLU A 280 2.62 -16.08 12.67
C GLU A 280 3.96 -15.32 12.70
N ARG A 281 5.03 -15.98 13.14
CA ARG A 281 6.38 -15.42 13.15
C ARG A 281 6.87 -15.10 11.75
N GLU A 282 6.61 -15.99 10.80
CA GLU A 282 6.96 -15.78 9.39
C GLU A 282 6.24 -14.54 8.83
N ILE A 283 4.93 -14.40 9.06
CA ILE A 283 4.13 -13.26 8.62
C ILE A 283 4.64 -11.95 9.23
N VAL A 284 4.94 -11.92 10.54
CA VAL A 284 5.51 -10.75 11.21
C VAL A 284 6.86 -10.38 10.60
N THR A 285 7.70 -11.38 10.33
CA THR A 285 9.03 -11.19 9.75
C THR A 285 8.92 -10.65 8.33
N GLU A 286 8.09 -11.25 7.49
CA GLU A 286 7.79 -10.82 6.11
C GLU A 286 7.26 -9.40 6.07
N THR A 287 6.31 -9.06 6.95
CA THR A 287 5.78 -7.70 7.06
C THR A 287 6.86 -6.70 7.44
N GLY A 288 7.78 -7.08 8.33
CA GLY A 288 8.95 -6.28 8.69
C GLY A 288 9.89 -6.02 7.51
N TYR A 289 10.19 -7.07 6.74
CA TYR A 289 10.99 -6.95 5.52
C TYR A 289 10.30 -6.08 4.47
N LEU A 290 8.98 -6.22 4.28
CA LEU A 290 8.21 -5.40 3.35
C LEU A 290 8.35 -3.90 3.64
N PHE A 291 8.20 -3.48 4.90
CA PHE A 291 8.43 -2.09 5.28
C PHE A 291 9.88 -1.64 5.09
N TYR A 292 10.84 -2.55 5.32
CA TYR A 292 12.24 -2.27 5.01
C TYR A 292 12.49 -2.08 3.51
N LEU A 293 11.87 -2.90 2.65
CA LEU A 293 12.01 -2.79 1.19
C LEU A 293 11.45 -1.46 0.68
N ILE A 294 10.33 -1.00 1.23
CA ILE A 294 9.82 0.35 0.96
C ILE A 294 10.87 1.39 1.37
N TRP A 295 11.42 1.30 2.59
CA TRP A 295 12.43 2.23 3.06
C TRP A 295 13.70 2.24 2.18
N ALA A 296 14.19 1.07 1.78
CA ALA A 296 15.32 0.91 0.88
C ALA A 296 15.04 1.56 -0.49
N ARG A 297 13.85 1.32 -1.03
CA ARG A 297 13.43 1.93 -2.29
C ARG A 297 13.32 3.45 -2.21
N MET A 298 12.84 3.99 -1.09
CA MET A 298 12.81 5.44 -0.86
C MET A 298 14.22 6.06 -0.81
N LEU A 299 15.21 5.32 -0.29
CA LEU A 299 16.62 5.75 -0.32
C LEU A 299 17.23 5.69 -1.73
N ASP A 300 16.78 4.75 -2.57
CA ASP A 300 17.19 4.71 -3.96
C ASP A 300 16.63 5.91 -4.75
N ILE A 301 15.41 6.35 -4.43
CA ILE A 301 14.79 7.54 -5.03
C ILE A 301 15.43 8.84 -4.49
N ASP A 302 15.69 8.93 -3.18
CA ASP A 302 16.36 10.07 -2.54
C ASP A 302 17.50 9.60 -1.62
N PRO A 303 18.76 9.56 -2.12
CA PRO A 303 19.91 9.14 -1.33
C PRO A 303 20.16 9.99 -0.07
N ASN A 304 19.60 11.21 0.00
CA ASN A 304 19.74 12.11 1.15
C ASN A 304 18.59 11.98 2.16
N LEU A 305 17.64 11.07 1.95
CA LEU A 305 16.46 10.91 2.82
C LEU A 305 16.85 10.66 4.29
N HIS A 306 17.90 9.88 4.54
CA HIS A 306 18.42 9.60 5.89
C HIS A 306 18.84 10.86 6.67
N LYS A 307 19.18 11.95 5.99
CA LYS A 307 19.51 13.24 6.62
C LYS A 307 18.27 14.07 6.96
N LYS A 308 17.17 13.82 6.23
CA LYS A 308 15.89 14.55 6.36
C LYS A 308 14.97 13.92 7.39
N VAL A 309 15.11 12.62 7.63
CA VAL A 309 14.26 11.85 8.56
C VAL A 309 14.98 11.66 9.90
N LYS A 310 14.30 11.97 11.00
CA LYS A 310 14.81 11.68 12.35
C LYS A 310 14.72 10.18 12.62
N ILE A 311 15.85 9.50 12.72
CA ILE A 311 15.92 8.06 13.00
C ILE A 311 16.30 7.87 14.47
N SER A 312 15.43 7.22 15.25
CA SER A 312 15.73 6.87 16.64
C SER A 312 16.72 5.70 16.70
N PRO A 313 17.47 5.51 17.80
CA PRO A 313 18.37 4.36 17.94
C PRO A 313 17.64 3.02 17.78
N THR A 314 16.38 2.94 18.20
CA THR A 314 15.54 1.73 18.05
C THR A 314 15.17 1.49 16.59
N HIS A 315 14.81 2.54 15.84
CA HIS A 315 14.56 2.42 14.40
C HIS A 315 15.81 1.98 13.66
N GLN A 316 16.98 2.54 14.02
CA GLN A 316 18.25 2.15 13.40
C GLN A 316 18.56 0.66 13.60
N LYS A 317 18.32 0.12 14.81
CA LYS A 317 18.48 -1.32 15.07
C LYS A 317 17.58 -2.18 14.18
N ALA A 318 16.32 -1.78 14.00
CA ALA A 318 15.40 -2.48 13.10
C ALA A 318 15.85 -2.41 11.64
N ILE A 319 16.27 -1.22 11.16
CA ILE A 319 16.85 -1.04 9.82
C ILE A 319 18.04 -1.97 9.62
N ASP A 320 18.98 -1.98 10.57
CA ASP A 320 20.19 -2.78 10.48
C ASP A 320 19.89 -4.28 10.54
N PHE A 321 18.84 -4.69 11.26
CA PHE A 321 18.38 -6.07 11.30
C PHE A 321 17.90 -6.54 9.93
N TYR A 322 16.92 -5.85 9.32
CA TYR A 322 16.37 -6.25 8.01
C TYR A 322 17.38 -6.07 6.88
N LYS A 323 18.22 -5.03 6.94
CA LYS A 323 19.28 -4.78 5.95
C LYS A 323 20.23 -5.97 5.78
N LYS A 324 20.53 -6.72 6.85
CA LYS A 324 21.50 -7.83 6.79
C LYS A 324 21.13 -8.92 5.80
N SER A 325 19.85 -9.10 5.53
CA SER A 325 19.33 -10.15 4.65
C SER A 325 18.63 -9.57 3.42
N CYS A 326 18.85 -8.29 3.11
CA CYS A 326 18.32 -7.66 1.90
C CYS A 326 19.45 -7.33 0.94
N PHE A 327 19.20 -7.61 -0.32
CA PHE A 327 20.12 -7.33 -1.43
C PHE A 327 19.38 -6.56 -2.51
N SER A 328 20.14 -6.04 -3.47
CA SER A 328 19.59 -5.34 -4.62
C SER A 328 20.23 -5.84 -5.90
N ILE A 329 19.44 -5.92 -6.96
CA ILE A 329 19.90 -6.12 -8.32
C ILE A 329 19.43 -4.97 -9.21
N GLU A 330 20.13 -4.77 -10.32
CA GLU A 330 19.73 -3.83 -11.35
C GLU A 330 19.30 -4.61 -12.60
N ILE A 331 18.13 -4.28 -13.13
CA ILE A 331 17.55 -4.92 -14.31
C ILE A 331 17.08 -3.84 -15.29
N VAL A 332 17.11 -4.12 -16.59
CA VAL A 332 16.57 -3.21 -17.59
C VAL A 332 15.18 -3.71 -17.99
N LYS A 333 14.15 -2.88 -17.77
CA LYS A 333 12.77 -3.11 -18.21
C LYS A 333 12.37 -1.96 -19.12
N GLU A 334 11.95 -2.27 -20.35
CA GLU A 334 11.49 -1.26 -21.33
C GLU A 334 12.49 -0.10 -21.52
N ASP A 335 13.77 -0.43 -21.68
CA ASP A 335 14.89 0.53 -21.81
C ASP A 335 15.13 1.44 -20.57
N VAL A 336 14.44 1.16 -19.45
CA VAL A 336 14.65 1.86 -18.17
C VAL A 336 15.38 0.94 -17.18
N LEU A 337 16.46 1.46 -16.60
CA LEU A 337 17.17 0.77 -15.52
C LEU A 337 16.32 0.81 -14.25
N GLN A 338 16.03 -0.37 -13.71
CA GLN A 338 15.29 -0.59 -12.48
C GLN A 338 16.23 -1.15 -11.43
N LYS A 339 16.09 -0.68 -10.18
CA LYS A 339 16.78 -1.28 -9.04
C LYS A 339 15.76 -1.98 -8.16
N VAL A 340 15.91 -3.29 -8.00
CA VAL A 340 14.98 -4.14 -7.26
C VAL A 340 15.65 -4.58 -5.97
N ASN A 341 15.07 -4.21 -4.84
CA ASN A 341 15.47 -4.68 -3.52
C ASN A 341 14.67 -5.93 -3.15
N PHE A 342 15.33 -6.95 -2.61
CA PHE A 342 14.67 -8.21 -2.23
C PHE A 342 15.33 -8.85 -1.01
N ARG A 343 14.56 -9.67 -0.29
CA ARG A 343 15.04 -10.49 0.84
C ARG A 343 15.76 -11.73 0.31
N VAL A 344 16.87 -12.08 0.95
CA VAL A 344 17.57 -13.36 0.79
C VAL A 344 17.46 -14.14 2.09
N GLU A 345 16.70 -15.22 2.06
CA GLU A 345 16.53 -16.11 3.21
C GLU A 345 17.78 -16.95 3.48
N ASN A 346 18.37 -17.50 2.43
CA ASN A 346 19.53 -18.38 2.54
C ASN A 346 20.70 -17.87 1.71
N LYS A 347 21.66 -17.24 2.41
CA LYS A 347 22.88 -16.70 1.79
C LYS A 347 23.78 -17.76 1.17
N SER A 348 23.68 -19.03 1.59
CA SER A 348 24.49 -20.11 1.01
C SER A 348 24.12 -20.45 -0.44
N LEU A 349 22.96 -19.98 -0.91
CA LEU A 349 22.53 -20.12 -2.29
C LEU A 349 23.09 -19.01 -3.20
N LEU A 350 23.69 -17.96 -2.61
CA LEU A 350 24.36 -16.92 -3.37
C LEU A 350 25.72 -17.45 -3.83
N ARG A 351 26.06 -17.16 -5.08
CA ARG A 351 27.42 -17.42 -5.59
C ARG A 351 28.35 -16.37 -5.00
N ASP A 352 29.52 -16.80 -4.55
CA ASP A 352 30.61 -15.88 -4.25
C ASP A 352 31.01 -15.15 -5.54
N GLU A 353 31.14 -13.82 -5.47
CA GLU A 353 31.61 -12.98 -6.58
C GLU A 353 33.14 -13.06 -6.78
#